data_AF-A0A1A9I451-F1
#
_entry.id   AF-A0A1A9I451-F1
#
_cell.length_a   1.000
_cell.length_b   1.000
_cell.length_c   1.000
_cell.angle_alpha   90.00
_cell.angle_beta   90.00
_cell.angle_gamma   90.00
#
_symmetry.space_group_name_H-M   'P 1'
#
loop_
_entity.id
_entity.type
_entity.pdbx_description
1 polymer ?
#
loop_
_entity_poly.entity_id
_entity_poly.type
_entity_poly.pdbx_seq_one_letter_code
_entity_poly.pdbx_strand_id
1 'polypeptide(L)'
;MDENIKDILSHLNKNISQETLLKYLNEQLGKEEQHEVEKQLMEDNFDNDAVEGLQSVQNPARLTLIAEALNRDLKKRTQKKRAAIRKRQLQPQWTLYFSIIILLILLVLVYLFLYRHINN
;
A
#
# COMPACT_ATOMS: atom_id res chain seq x y z
N MET A 1 1.15 1.06 8.38
CA MET A 1 0.89 0.52 7.03
C MET A 1 -0.59 0.23 7.03
N ASP A 2 -1.39 1.00 6.30
CA ASP A 2 -2.84 0.95 6.41
C ASP A 2 -3.36 -0.39 5.87
N GLU A 3 -4.07 -1.14 6.72
CA GLU A 3 -4.60 -2.47 6.42
C GLU A 3 -6.00 -2.41 5.79
N ASN A 4 -6.56 -1.21 5.59
CA ASN A 4 -7.88 -1.02 4.99
C ASN A 4 -7.86 -1.19 3.47
N ILE A 5 -7.71 -2.44 3.02
CA ILE A 5 -7.88 -2.80 1.61
C ILE A 5 -9.37 -3.00 1.27
N LYS A 6 -10.29 -2.79 2.22
CA LYS A 6 -11.72 -2.66 1.92
C LYS A 6 -12.00 -1.46 0.98
N ASP A 7 -11.06 -0.51 0.90
CA ASP A 7 -11.18 0.85 0.34
C ASP A 7 -11.61 1.06 -1.12
N ILE A 8 -11.83 0.05 -1.97
CA ILE A 8 -12.23 0.31 -3.37
C ILE A 8 -13.57 1.08 -3.42
N LEU A 9 -14.50 0.76 -2.51
CA LEU A 9 -15.79 1.45 -2.40
C LEU A 9 -15.76 2.67 -1.47
N SER A 10 -14.77 2.79 -0.57
CA SER A 10 -14.65 3.97 0.30
C SER A 10 -14.13 5.19 -0.46
N HIS A 11 -13.48 4.98 -1.62
CA HIS A 11 -13.12 6.04 -2.55
C HIS A 11 -14.26 6.48 -3.47
N LEU A 12 -15.37 5.74 -3.51
CA LEU A 12 -16.52 6.07 -4.35
C LEU A 12 -17.37 7.20 -3.78
N ASN A 13 -17.19 7.56 -2.51
CA ASN A 13 -17.67 8.79 -1.92
C ASN A 13 -16.97 8.94 -0.56
N LYS A 14 -16.30 10.07 -0.32
CA LYS A 14 -15.52 10.28 0.91
C LYS A 14 -16.41 10.39 2.17
N ASN A 15 -17.70 10.64 1.98
CA ASN A 15 -18.68 10.87 3.04
C ASN A 15 -19.56 9.63 3.30
N ILE A 16 -19.59 8.64 2.41
CA ILE A 16 -20.40 7.42 2.56
C ILE A 16 -19.53 6.22 2.90
N SER A 17 -19.88 5.50 3.97
CA SER A 17 -19.17 4.27 4.31
C SER A 17 -19.45 3.16 3.29
N GLN A 18 -18.44 2.35 2.97
CA GLN A 18 -18.61 1.18 2.11
C GLN A 18 -19.68 0.21 2.61
N GLU A 19 -19.83 0.05 3.92
CA GLU A 19 -20.86 -0.82 4.49
C GLU A 19 -22.26 -0.27 4.18
N THR A 20 -22.45 1.05 4.30
CA THR A 20 -23.70 1.72 3.93
C THR A 20 -24.00 1.56 2.45
N LEU A 21 -23.00 1.73 1.58
CA LEU A 21 -23.15 1.57 0.13
C LEU A 21 -23.52 0.13 -0.24
N LEU A 22 -22.92 -0.87 0.42
CA LEU A 22 -23.30 -2.27 0.22
C LEU A 22 -24.73 -2.55 0.69
N LYS A 23 -25.16 -2.00 1.83
CA LYS A 23 -26.56 -2.14 2.29
C LYS A 23 -27.54 -1.46 1.32
N TYR A 24 -27.17 -0.31 0.75
CA TYR A 24 -27.93 0.37 -0.30
C TYR A 24 -28.11 -0.51 -1.53
N LEU A 25 -27.02 -1.08 -2.05
CA LEU A 25 -27.02 -1.97 -3.22
C LEU A 25 -27.77 -3.29 -2.97
N ASN A 26 -27.90 -3.74 -1.72
CA ASN A 26 -28.66 -4.92 -1.34
C ASN A 26 -30.12 -4.63 -0.96
N GLU A 27 -30.60 -3.38 -1.12
CA GLU A 27 -31.94 -2.95 -0.71
C GLU A 27 -32.25 -3.16 0.79
N GLN A 28 -31.22 -3.10 1.65
CA GLN A 28 -31.31 -3.35 3.09
C GLN A 28 -31.42 -2.08 3.95
N LEU A 29 -31.40 -0.90 3.34
CA LEU A 29 -31.53 0.39 4.02
C LEU A 29 -33.00 0.78 4.18
N GLY A 30 -33.31 1.54 5.24
CA GLY A 30 -34.61 2.19 5.38
C GLY A 30 -34.81 3.28 4.32
N LYS A 31 -36.06 3.68 4.08
CA LYS A 31 -36.39 4.73 3.08
C LYS A 31 -35.70 6.07 3.36
N GLU A 32 -35.58 6.44 4.63
CA GLU A 32 -34.93 7.68 5.06
C GLU A 32 -33.41 7.62 4.80
N GLU A 33 -32.77 6.50 5.12
CA GLU A 33 -31.34 6.29 4.88
C GLU A 33 -31.00 6.18 3.38
N GLN A 34 -31.87 5.55 2.58
CA GLN A 34 -31.72 5.53 1.12
C GLN A 34 -31.72 6.94 0.53
N HIS A 35 -32.65 7.79 0.98
CA HIS A 35 -32.77 9.15 0.46
C HIS A 35 -31.54 10.01 0.78
N GLU A 36 -30.97 9.87 1.98
CA GLU A 36 -29.73 10.56 2.36
C GLU A 36 -28.54 10.09 1.52
N VAL A 37 -28.44 8.78 1.24
CA VAL A 37 -27.40 8.22 0.35
C VAL A 37 -27.56 8.76 -1.07
N GLU A 38 -28.76 8.76 -1.63
CA GLU A 38 -29.04 9.28 -2.97
C GLU A 38 -28.68 10.76 -3.08
N LYS A 39 -29.05 11.57 -2.10
CA LYS A 39 -28.71 12.99 -2.05
C LYS A 39 -27.20 13.22 -2.08
N GLN A 40 -26.44 12.43 -1.33
CA GLN A 40 -24.98 12.52 -1.28
C GLN A 40 -24.31 12.02 -2.56
N LEU A 41 -24.87 10.99 -3.22
CA LEU A 41 -24.39 10.50 -4.51
C LEU A 41 -24.68 11.47 -5.66
N MET A 42 -25.70 12.32 -5.54
CA MET A 42 -26.00 13.38 -6.52
C MET A 42 -25.03 14.57 -6.45
N GLU A 43 -24.18 14.65 -5.42
CA GLU A 43 -23.20 15.75 -5.31
C GLU A 43 -22.06 15.62 -6.33
N ASP A 44 -21.75 14.39 -6.80
CA ASP A 44 -20.73 14.12 -7.82
C ASP A 44 -21.30 13.23 -8.94
N ASN A 45 -21.22 13.72 -10.18
CA ASN A 45 -21.66 12.98 -11.36
C ASN A 45 -20.88 11.65 -11.53
N PHE A 46 -19.64 11.58 -11.07
CA PHE A 46 -18.84 10.36 -11.13
C PHE A 46 -19.36 9.28 -10.17
N ASP A 47 -19.68 9.67 -8.93
CA ASP A 47 -20.17 8.75 -7.90
C ASP A 47 -21.54 8.19 -8.29
N ASN A 48 -22.40 9.03 -8.86
CA ASN A 48 -23.72 8.64 -9.37
C ASN A 48 -23.62 7.58 -10.47
N ASP A 49 -22.83 7.86 -11.52
CA ASP A 49 -22.60 6.94 -12.65
C ASP A 49 -21.95 5.62 -12.20
N ALA A 50 -21.02 5.70 -11.24
CA ALA A 50 -20.39 4.51 -10.68
C ALA A 50 -21.36 3.63 -9.88
N VAL A 51 -22.26 4.23 -9.07
CA VAL A 51 -23.28 3.48 -8.34
C VAL A 51 -24.32 2.86 -9.26
N GLU A 52 -24.76 3.57 -10.31
CA GLU A 52 -25.65 3.01 -11.33
C GLU A 52 -25.02 1.77 -12.00
N GLY A 53 -23.72 1.87 -12.35
CA GLY A 53 -22.95 0.73 -12.84
C GLY A 53 -22.91 -0.46 -11.87
N LEU A 54 -22.79 -0.21 -10.56
CA LEU A 54 -22.81 -1.26 -9.54
C LEU A 54 -24.20 -1.87 -9.34
N GLN A 55 -25.26 -1.07 -9.43
CA GLN A 55 -26.66 -1.54 -9.36
C GLN A 55 -27.03 -2.44 -10.54
N SER A 56 -26.41 -2.23 -11.71
CA SER A 56 -26.61 -3.10 -12.88
C SER A 56 -26.15 -4.55 -12.68
N VAL A 57 -25.39 -4.83 -11.61
CA VAL A 57 -24.88 -6.16 -11.28
C VAL A 57 -25.98 -7.00 -10.62
N GLN A 58 -26.45 -8.03 -11.33
CA GLN A 58 -27.54 -8.93 -10.92
C GLN A 58 -27.38 -9.60 -9.54
N ASN A 59 -26.15 -9.69 -9.01
CA ASN A 59 -25.89 -10.33 -7.72
C ASN A 59 -24.96 -9.46 -6.87
N PRO A 60 -25.52 -8.59 -6.01
CA PRO A 60 -24.75 -7.68 -5.17
C PRO A 60 -23.86 -8.42 -4.16
N ALA A 61 -24.21 -9.64 -3.74
CA ALA A 61 -23.35 -10.46 -2.88
C ALA A 61 -22.01 -10.86 -3.58
N ARG A 62 -21.99 -10.92 -4.92
CA ARG A 62 -20.76 -11.14 -5.68
C ARG A 62 -19.85 -9.92 -5.71
N LEU A 63 -20.37 -8.71 -5.53
CA LEU A 63 -19.56 -7.48 -5.53
C LEU A 63 -18.50 -7.52 -4.43
N THR A 64 -18.85 -8.00 -3.24
CA THR A 64 -17.91 -8.17 -2.12
C THR A 64 -16.79 -9.14 -2.49
N LEU A 65 -17.13 -10.30 -3.07
CA LEU A 65 -16.14 -11.30 -3.49
C LEU A 65 -15.24 -10.79 -4.62
N ILE A 66 -15.81 -10.05 -5.57
CA ILE A 66 -15.06 -9.44 -6.68
C ILE A 66 -14.10 -8.38 -6.15
N ALA A 67 -14.55 -7.51 -5.25
CA ALA A 67 -13.73 -6.50 -4.61
C ALA A 67 -12.56 -7.14 -3.84
N GLU A 68 -12.83 -8.17 -3.04
CA GLU A 68 -11.79 -8.92 -2.33
C GLU A 68 -10.78 -9.59 -3.27
N ALA A 69 -11.26 -10.23 -4.34
CA ALA A 69 -10.41 -10.88 -5.33
C ALA A 69 -9.51 -9.87 -6.06
N LEU A 70 -10.09 -8.73 -6.47
CA LEU A 70 -9.38 -7.65 -7.15
C LEU A 70 -8.31 -7.05 -6.24
N ASN A 71 -8.66 -6.76 -5.00
CA ASN A 71 -7.75 -6.27 -3.98
C ASN A 71 -6.57 -7.20 -3.74
N ARG A 72 -6.83 -8.50 -3.62
CA ARG A 72 -5.79 -9.51 -3.46
C ARG A 72 -4.86 -9.54 -4.67
N ASP A 73 -5.40 -9.46 -5.88
CA ASP A 73 -4.59 -9.50 -7.10
C ASP A 73 -3.76 -8.20 -7.27
N LEU A 74 -4.35 -7.03 -6.99
CA LEU A 74 -3.64 -5.75 -6.96
C LEU A 74 -2.48 -5.76 -5.97
N LYS A 75 -2.72 -6.25 -4.75
CA LYS A 75 -1.66 -6.42 -3.73
C LYS A 75 -0.57 -7.35 -4.24
N LYS A 76 -0.92 -8.48 -4.85
CA LYS A 76 0.05 -9.44 -5.40
C LYS A 76 0.90 -8.83 -6.53
N ARG A 77 0.29 -8.10 -7.46
CA ARG A 77 0.97 -7.46 -8.59
C ARG A 77 1.90 -6.33 -8.15
N THR A 78 1.44 -5.50 -7.20
CA THR A 78 2.25 -4.40 -6.67
C THR A 78 3.38 -4.88 -5.77
N GLN A 79 3.18 -5.95 -5.00
CA GLN A 79 4.23 -6.57 -4.18
C GLN A 79 5.39 -7.11 -5.02
N LYS A 80 5.13 -7.72 -6.19
CA LYS A 80 6.20 -8.19 -7.08
C LYS A 80 7.11 -7.05 -7.55
N LYS A 81 6.52 -5.92 -7.95
CA LYS A 81 7.27 -4.73 -8.37
C LYS A 81 8.04 -4.11 -7.20
N ARG A 82 7.43 -4.03 -6.01
CA ARG A 82 8.08 -3.54 -4.79
C ARG A 82 9.22 -4.46 -4.33
N ALA A 83 9.07 -5.78 -4.40
CA ALA A 83 10.10 -6.74 -4.07
C ALA A 83 11.29 -6.66 -5.05
N ALA A 84 11.02 -6.51 -6.35
CA ALA A 84 12.05 -6.29 -7.35
C ALA A 84 12.84 -4.99 -7.11
N ILE A 85 12.16 -3.91 -6.71
CA ILE A 85 12.81 -2.64 -6.34
C ILE A 85 13.64 -2.79 -5.06
N ARG A 86 13.12 -3.45 -4.01
CA ARG A 86 13.88 -3.74 -2.78
C ARG A 86 15.10 -4.63 -3.02
N LYS A 87 15.01 -5.60 -3.94
CA LYS A 87 16.16 -6.43 -4.33
C LYS A 87 17.23 -5.65 -5.10
N ARG A 88 16.85 -4.53 -5.74
CA ARG A 88 17.77 -3.59 -6.40
C ARG A 88 18.32 -2.51 -5.46
N GLN A 89 17.73 -2.32 -4.28
CA GLN A 89 18.35 -1.49 -3.26
C GLN A 89 19.59 -2.23 -2.77
N LEU A 90 20.75 -1.74 -3.20
CA LEU A 90 22.07 -2.21 -2.82
C LEU A 90 22.10 -2.39 -1.31
N GLN A 91 22.15 -3.65 -0.86
CA GLN A 91 22.35 -3.92 0.55
C GLN A 91 23.70 -3.31 0.95
N PRO A 92 23.78 -2.52 2.03
CA PRO A 92 25.05 -2.00 2.49
C PRO A 92 25.98 -3.18 2.74
N GLN A 93 27.08 -3.27 1.99
CA GLN A 93 28.06 -4.32 2.16
C GLN A 93 28.91 -3.98 3.37
N TRP A 94 28.40 -4.30 4.57
CA TRP A 94 29.11 -4.10 5.84
C TRP A 94 30.53 -4.67 5.79
N THR A 95 30.72 -5.80 5.12
CA THR A 95 32.03 -6.44 4.90
C THR A 95 33.03 -5.54 4.18
N LEU A 96 32.58 -4.73 3.23
CA LEU A 96 33.41 -3.81 2.46
C LEU A 96 33.94 -2.67 3.36
N TYR A 97 33.06 -2.11 4.21
CA TYR A 97 33.46 -1.10 5.19
C TYR A 97 34.46 -1.66 6.23
N PHE A 98 34.21 -2.86 6.76
CA PHE A 98 35.14 -3.50 7.70
C PHE A 98 36.51 -3.76 7.07
N SER A 99 36.56 -4.20 5.82
CA SER A 99 37.83 -4.44 5.10
C SER A 99 38.66 -3.15 4.97
N ILE A 100 38.02 -2.03 4.62
CA ILE A 100 38.68 -0.72 4.51
C ILE A 100 39.21 -0.26 5.87
N ILE A 101 38.42 -0.40 6.93
CA ILE A 101 38.82 0.00 8.30
C ILE A 101 40.03 -0.82 8.77
N ILE A 102 40.02 -2.13 8.56
CA ILE A 102 41.14 -3.02 8.92
C ILE A 102 42.41 -2.61 8.17
N LEU A 103 42.29 -2.29 6.88
CA LEU A 103 43.41 -1.86 6.06
C LEU A 103 43.99 -0.51 6.55
N LEU A 104 43.14 0.44 6.94
CA LEU A 104 43.58 1.71 7.52
C LEU A 104 44.28 1.53 8.87
N ILE A 105 43.75 0.68 9.75
CA ILE A 105 44.37 0.37 11.04
C ILE A 105 45.76 -0.25 10.82
N LEU A 106 45.89 -1.17 9.86
CA LEU A 106 47.17 -1.81 9.53
C LEU A 106 48.21 -0.79 9.04
N LEU A 107 47.80 0.17 8.21
CA LEU A 107 48.66 1.29 7.78
C LEU A 107 49.17 2.13 8.96
N VAL A 108 48.29 2.45 9.91
CA VAL A 108 48.66 3.21 11.12
C VAL A 108 49.62 2.43 12.01
N LEU A 109 49.38 1.12 12.19
CA LEU A 109 50.27 0.27 12.99
C LEU A 109 51.67 0.15 12.36
N VAL A 110 51.75 -0.01 11.05
CA VAL A 110 53.03 -0.02 10.32
C VAL A 110 53.76 1.30 10.51
N TYR A 111 53.07 2.43 10.36
CA TYR A 111 53.66 3.75 10.56
C TYR A 111 54.18 3.93 12.00
N LEU A 112 53.38 3.58 13.01
CA LEU A 112 53.79 3.68 14.42
C LEU A 112 54.98 2.77 14.74
N PHE A 113 55.01 1.57 14.19
CA PHE A 113 56.12 0.64 14.38
C PHE A 113 57.42 1.19 13.79
N LEU A 114 57.37 1.71 12.56
CA LEU A 114 58.52 2.35 11.92
C LEU A 114 59.00 3.58 12.69
N TYR A 115 58.06 4.45 13.11
CA TYR A 115 58.40 5.64 13.90
C TYR A 115 59.04 5.27 15.25
N ARG A 116 58.50 4.27 15.94
CA ARG A 116 59.04 3.81 17.22
C ARG A 116 60.41 3.14 17.09
N HIS A 117 60.67 2.43 15.99
CA HIS A 117 61.98 1.82 15.73
C HIS A 117 63.03 2.84 15.27
N ILE A 118 62.65 3.90 14.56
CA ILE A 118 63.59 4.95 14.13
C ILE A 118 63.94 5.88 15.29
N ASN A 119 63.01 6.13 16.20
CA ASN A 119 63.18 7.09 17.30
C ASN A 119 63.68 6.44 18.62
N ASN A 120 64.13 5.18 18.57
CA ASN A 120 64.65 4.42 19.71
C ASN A 120 65.95 3.73 19.32
#